data_AF-A0A1B6GZ03-F1
#
_entry.id   AF-A0A1B6GZ03-F1
#
_cell.length_a   1.000
_cell.length_b   1.000
_cell.length_c   1.000
_cell.angle_alpha   90.00
_cell.angle_beta   90.00
_cell.angle_gamma   90.00
#
_symmetry.space_group_name_H-M   'P 1'
#
loop_
_entity.id
_entity.type
_entity.pdbx_description
1 polymer ?
#
loop_
_entity_poly.entity_id
_entity_poly.type
_entity_poly.pdbx_seq_one_letter_code
_entity_poly.pdbx_strand_id
1 'polypeptide(L)'
;KNSKERLTVMLGANASGTDKLKPLIIGKSKKPRCFKHVTSLPTKYVANKKAWMTGEIFSNWLKETNMQMKLRKKKILLFIDNCSAHKDIPKLTHINLQFLPCNTISKLQPMDQGIIQNFKTHYRREVVRQHLNDMDHHTPTNINLL
;
A
#
# COMPACT_ATOMS: atom_id res chain seq x y z
N LYS A 1 -15.32 16.31 -15.32
CA LYS A 1 -13.84 16.28 -15.32
C LYS A 1 -13.38 15.40 -14.16
N ASN A 2 -12.78 14.23 -14.41
CA ASN A 2 -12.36 13.33 -13.34
C ASN A 2 -11.23 13.98 -12.51
N SER A 3 -11.26 13.78 -11.20
CA SER A 3 -10.20 14.25 -10.30
C SER A 3 -8.84 13.68 -10.73
N LYS A 4 -7.81 14.53 -10.77
CA LYS A 4 -6.42 14.11 -11.03
C LYS A 4 -5.69 13.68 -9.75
N GLU A 5 -6.39 13.61 -8.62
CA GLU A 5 -5.83 13.12 -7.39
C GLU A 5 -5.53 11.63 -7.49
N ARG A 6 -4.34 11.26 -7.01
CA ARG A 6 -3.85 9.89 -7.11
C ARG A 6 -3.20 9.50 -5.79
N LEU A 7 -3.58 8.32 -5.35
CA LEU A 7 -2.94 7.61 -4.27
C LEU A 7 -2.56 6.22 -4.77
N THR A 8 -1.34 5.79 -4.46
CA THR A 8 -0.92 4.41 -4.67
C THR A 8 -0.85 3.71 -3.32
N VAL A 9 -1.40 2.50 -3.25
CA VAL A 9 -1.38 1.67 -2.05
C VAL A 9 -0.75 0.34 -2.44
N MET A 10 0.33 -0.03 -1.75
CA MET A 10 0.93 -1.34 -1.86
C MET A 10 0.49 -2.19 -0.66
N LEU A 11 -0.05 -3.36 -0.99
CA LEU A 11 -0.60 -4.33 -0.04
C LEU A 11 0.20 -5.63 -0.16
N GLY A 12 0.26 -6.39 0.92
CA GLY A 12 0.85 -7.72 0.91
C GLY A 12 0.32 -8.57 2.06
N ALA A 13 0.18 -9.86 1.84
CA ALA A 13 -0.26 -10.83 2.84
C ALA A 13 0.36 -12.20 2.55
N ASN A 14 0.35 -13.09 3.54
CA ASN A 14 0.66 -14.50 3.32
C ASN A 14 -0.51 -15.24 2.64
N ALA A 15 -0.25 -16.47 2.16
CA ALA A 15 -1.23 -17.25 1.41
C ALA A 15 -2.54 -17.54 2.16
N SER A 16 -2.49 -17.70 3.49
CA SER A 16 -3.69 -17.90 4.31
C SER A 16 -4.39 -16.60 4.72
N GLY A 17 -3.80 -15.43 4.43
CA GLY A 17 -4.32 -14.11 4.83
C GLY A 17 -4.22 -13.79 6.33
N THR A 18 -3.61 -14.66 7.13
CA THR A 18 -3.46 -14.50 8.60
C THR A 18 -2.36 -13.52 8.99
N ASP A 19 -1.37 -13.29 8.12
CA ASP A 19 -0.29 -12.32 8.32
C ASP A 19 -0.33 -11.31 7.16
N LYS A 20 -0.56 -10.04 7.49
CA LYS A 20 -0.68 -8.94 6.53
C LYS A 20 0.48 -7.98 6.74
N LEU A 21 1.17 -7.62 5.67
CA LEU A 21 2.18 -6.57 5.71
C LEU A 21 1.49 -5.21 5.93
N LYS A 22 2.14 -4.34 6.70
CA LYS A 22 1.66 -2.96 6.87
C LYS A 22 1.58 -2.28 5.50
N PRO A 23 0.41 -1.72 5.10
CA PRO A 23 0.28 -1.03 3.82
C PRO A 23 1.27 0.12 3.68
N LEU A 24 1.81 0.25 2.48
CA LEU A 24 2.58 1.44 2.07
C LEU A 24 1.68 2.33 1.22
N ILE A 25 1.53 3.57 1.65
CA ILE A 25 0.74 4.60 1.00
C ILE A 25 1.70 5.59 0.33
N ILE A 26 1.47 5.87 -0.95
CA ILE A 26 2.24 6.85 -1.72
C ILE A 26 1.33 7.95 -2.22
N GLY A 27 1.55 9.17 -1.73
CA GLY A 27 0.82 10.36 -2.13
C GLY A 27 1.70 11.42 -2.78
N LYS A 28 1.11 12.54 -3.20
CA LYS A 28 1.84 13.63 -3.86
C LYS A 28 2.59 14.56 -2.91
N SER A 29 1.94 14.94 -1.81
CA SER A 29 2.47 15.94 -0.87
C SER A 29 3.31 15.30 0.22
N LYS A 30 4.44 15.91 0.59
CA LYS A 30 5.21 15.48 1.77
C LYS A 30 4.44 15.67 3.08
N LYS A 31 3.58 16.70 3.15
CA LYS A 31 2.80 17.07 4.35
C LYS A 31 1.34 17.37 3.93
N PRO A 32 0.49 16.35 3.80
CA PRO A 32 -0.75 16.45 3.05
C PRO A 32 -1.95 17.24 3.65
N ARG A 33 -1.89 18.35 4.38
CA ARG A 33 -3.08 19.03 5.00
C ARG A 33 -3.95 18.18 5.95
N CYS A 34 -4.54 17.08 5.52
CA CYS A 34 -5.26 16.09 6.34
C CYS A 34 -4.42 15.48 7.48
N PHE A 35 -3.09 15.46 7.32
CA PHE A 35 -2.17 15.02 8.37
C PHE A 35 -1.89 16.11 9.40
N LYS A 36 -2.53 17.29 9.29
CA LYS A 36 -2.41 18.34 10.30
C LYS A 36 -2.95 17.79 11.62
N HIS A 37 -2.14 17.86 12.67
CA HIS A 37 -2.43 17.29 14.00
C HIS A 37 -2.43 15.76 14.09
N VAL A 38 -2.06 15.05 13.03
CA VAL A 38 -1.86 13.59 13.07
C VAL A 38 -0.45 13.29 13.56
N THR A 39 -0.33 12.70 14.75
CA THR A 39 0.96 12.36 15.38
C THR A 39 1.46 10.96 15.03
N SER A 40 0.55 10.04 14.69
CA SER A 40 0.88 8.70 14.24
C SER A 40 -0.10 8.21 13.18
N LEU A 41 0.39 7.35 12.28
CA LEU A 41 -0.42 6.71 11.25
C LEU A 41 -0.31 5.18 11.39
N PRO A 42 -1.42 4.45 11.21
CA PRO A 42 -1.38 2.98 11.25
C PRO A 42 -0.61 2.40 10.04
N THR A 43 -0.46 3.19 8.97
CA THR A 43 0.20 2.82 7.71
C THR A 43 1.48 3.62 7.49
N LYS A 44 2.39 3.11 6.67
CA LYS A 44 3.55 3.89 6.23
C LYS A 44 3.14 4.83 5.10
N TYR A 45 3.52 6.10 5.19
CA TYR A 45 3.29 7.10 4.14
C TYR A 45 4.61 7.56 3.52
N VAL A 46 4.65 7.65 2.19
CA VAL A 46 5.77 8.21 1.42
C VAL A 46 5.22 9.18 0.38
N ALA A 47 5.93 10.28 0.13
CA ALA A 47 5.53 11.25 -0.86
C ALA A 47 6.38 11.15 -2.14
N ASN A 48 5.72 11.16 -3.29
CA ASN A 48 6.31 11.24 -4.61
C ASN A 48 5.44 12.17 -5.47
N LYS A 49 6.03 13.09 -6.23
CA LYS A 49 5.28 14.10 -7.04
C LYS A 49 4.20 13.47 -7.94
N LYS A 50 4.44 12.26 -8.47
CA LYS A 50 3.48 11.51 -9.30
C LYS A 50 2.57 10.56 -8.51
N ALA A 51 2.81 10.40 -7.21
CA ALA A 51 2.19 9.40 -6.34
C ALA A 51 2.34 7.96 -6.89
N TRP A 52 3.47 7.66 -7.54
CA TRP A 52 3.77 6.35 -8.12
C TRP A 52 4.83 5.61 -7.29
N MET A 53 4.86 4.29 -7.42
CA MET A 53 5.99 3.49 -6.96
C MET A 53 7.25 3.85 -7.77
N THR A 54 8.40 3.91 -7.11
CA THR A 54 9.72 4.05 -7.74
C THR A 54 10.65 2.96 -7.22
N GLY A 55 11.75 2.70 -7.94
CA GLY A 55 12.80 1.76 -7.50
C GLY A 55 13.32 2.07 -6.10
N GLU A 56 13.59 3.35 -5.83
CA GLU A 56 14.06 3.79 -4.52
C GLU A 56 13.03 3.54 -3.40
N ILE A 57 11.75 3.87 -3.64
CA ILE A 57 10.68 3.65 -2.65
C ILE A 57 10.53 2.16 -2.36
N PHE A 58 10.56 1.34 -3.40
CA PHE A 58 10.45 -0.10 -3.30
C PHE A 58 11.64 -0.74 -2.57
N SER A 59 12.87 -0.36 -2.95
CA SER A 59 14.12 -0.80 -2.31
C SER A 59 14.15 -0.44 -0.82
N ASN A 60 13.76 0.79 -0.46
CA ASN A 60 13.67 1.20 0.94
C ASN A 60 12.59 0.44 1.72
N TRP A 61 11.44 0.17 1.09
CA TRP A 61 10.41 -0.67 1.69
C TRP A 61 10.88 -2.12 1.90
N LEU A 62 11.61 -2.70 0.95
CA LEU A 62 12.19 -4.05 1.08
C LEU A 62 13.21 -4.13 2.23
N LYS A 63 14.10 -3.14 2.35
CA LYS A 63 15.08 -3.07 3.47
C LYS A 63 14.38 -3.07 4.83
N GLU A 64 13.36 -2.23 4.99
CA GLU A 64 12.61 -2.15 6.23
C GLU A 64 11.84 -3.44 6.51
N THR A 65 11.15 -4.00 5.50
CA THR A 65 10.41 -5.26 5.65
C THR A 65 11.36 -6.40 6.03
N ASN A 66 12.56 -6.46 5.43
CA ASN A 66 13.58 -7.44 5.79
C ASN A 66 14.05 -7.29 7.23
N MET A 67 14.23 -6.06 7.70
CA MET A 67 14.58 -5.79 9.11
C MET A 67 13.44 -6.22 10.05
N GLN A 68 12.18 -5.96 9.69
CA GLN A 68 11.02 -6.42 10.47
C GLN A 68 10.96 -7.95 10.53
N MET A 69 11.21 -8.65 9.42
CA MET A 69 11.28 -10.11 9.40
C MET A 69 12.44 -10.64 10.25
N LYS A 70 13.60 -9.96 10.23
CA LYS A 70 14.74 -10.26 11.10
C LYS A 70 14.39 -10.12 12.59
N LEU A 71 13.74 -9.01 12.98
CA LEU A 71 13.31 -8.78 14.36
C LEU A 71 12.30 -9.83 14.83
N ARG A 72 11.40 -10.25 13.92
CA ARG A 72 10.43 -11.34 14.15
C ARG A 72 11.06 -12.74 14.09
N LYS A 73 12.36 -12.86 13.84
CA LYS A 73 13.09 -14.12 13.60
C LYS A 73 12.40 -15.01 12.55
N LYS A 74 11.80 -14.38 11.52
CA LYS A 74 11.03 -15.04 10.47
C LYS A 74 11.76 -14.92 9.14
N LYS A 75 11.87 -16.01 8.39
CA LYS A 75 12.27 -15.98 6.98
C LYS A 75 11.04 -16.17 6.11
N ILE A 76 10.91 -15.38 5.05
CA ILE A 76 9.75 -15.42 4.15
C ILE A 76 10.19 -15.53 2.70
N LEU A 77 9.33 -16.17 1.89
CA LEU A 77 9.33 -16.06 0.44
C LEU A 77 8.32 -14.98 0.05
N LEU A 78 8.77 -13.94 -0.64
CA LEU A 78 7.93 -12.84 -1.10
C LEU A 78 7.79 -12.90 -2.62
N PHE A 79 6.56 -13.05 -3.10
CA PHE A 79 6.24 -12.97 -4.52
C PHE A 79 5.89 -11.54 -4.91
N ILE A 80 6.43 -11.08 -6.04
CA ILE A 80 6.13 -9.74 -6.57
C ILE A 80 5.97 -9.75 -8.08
N ASP A 81 5.18 -8.82 -8.61
CA ASP A 81 5.03 -8.63 -10.05
C ASP A 81 6.31 -8.09 -10.69
N ASN A 82 6.51 -8.45 -11.96
CA ASN A 82 7.65 -7.98 -12.75
C ASN A 82 7.41 -6.55 -13.27
N CYS A 83 7.49 -5.58 -12.36
CA CYS A 83 7.38 -4.16 -12.65
C CYS A 83 8.77 -3.51 -12.79
N SER A 84 8.90 -2.49 -13.66
CA SER A 84 10.15 -1.76 -13.84
C SER A 84 10.64 -1.07 -12.56
N ALA A 85 9.73 -0.71 -11.66
CA ALA A 85 10.06 -0.17 -10.34
C ALA A 85 10.65 -1.21 -9.38
N HIS A 86 10.66 -2.51 -9.71
CA HIS A 86 11.12 -3.57 -8.81
C HIS A 86 12.51 -4.10 -9.18
N LYS A 87 13.29 -3.34 -9.95
CA LYS A 87 14.61 -3.79 -10.47
C LYS A 87 15.77 -3.58 -9.49
N ASP A 88 15.70 -2.56 -8.64
CA ASP A 88 16.76 -2.27 -7.67
C ASP A 88 16.53 -3.06 -6.37
N ILE A 89 17.13 -4.25 -6.29
CA ILE A 89 16.95 -5.17 -5.17
C ILE A 89 18.15 -5.06 -4.21
N PRO A 90 17.93 -4.62 -2.96
CA PRO A 90 19.00 -4.57 -1.97
C PRO A 90 19.39 -5.98 -1.51
N LYS A 91 20.51 -6.10 -0.80
CA LYS A 91 20.90 -7.37 -0.17
C LYS A 91 19.92 -7.73 0.95
N LEU A 92 19.21 -8.85 0.79
CA LEU A 92 18.21 -9.36 1.74
C LEU A 92 18.76 -10.57 2.50
N THR A 93 18.34 -10.73 3.77
CA THR A 93 18.79 -11.83 4.64
C THR A 93 17.65 -12.70 5.17
N HIS A 94 16.44 -12.15 5.23
CA HIS A 94 15.24 -12.78 5.78
C HIS A 94 14.08 -12.80 4.78
N ILE A 95 14.26 -12.19 3.61
CA ILE A 95 13.31 -12.25 2.50
C ILE A 95 14.03 -12.90 1.33
N ASN A 96 13.48 -14.01 0.84
CA ASN A 96 13.77 -14.51 -0.49
C ASN A 96 12.74 -13.90 -1.44
N LEU A 97 13.18 -13.11 -2.42
CA LEU A 97 12.29 -12.42 -3.35
C LEU A 97 12.16 -13.23 -4.63
N GLN A 98 10.93 -13.48 -5.07
CA GLN A 98 10.64 -14.15 -6.34
C GLN A 98 9.73 -13.29 -7.21
N PHE A 99 10.11 -13.15 -8.47
CA PHE A 99 9.30 -12.42 -9.45
C PHE A 99 8.32 -13.37 -10.13
N LEU A 100 7.08 -12.93 -10.24
CA LEU A 100 6.07 -13.62 -11.05
C LEU A 100 6.40 -13.44 -12.54
N PRO A 101 6.07 -14.42 -13.39
CA PRO A 101 6.29 -14.31 -14.83
C PRO A 101 5.56 -13.10 -15.43
N CYS A 102 6.16 -12.48 -16.44
CA CYS A 102 5.52 -11.39 -17.19
C CYS A 102 4.12 -11.79 -17.68
N ASN A 103 3.19 -10.84 -17.69
CA ASN A 103 1.84 -11.00 -18.25
C ASN A 103 0.96 -12.06 -17.56
N THR A 104 1.30 -12.52 -16.35
CA THR A 104 0.47 -13.47 -15.58
C THR A 104 -0.36 -12.81 -14.47
N ILE A 105 -0.41 -11.47 -14.43
CA ILE A 105 -1.03 -10.67 -13.36
C ILE A 105 -2.44 -11.18 -12.99
N SER A 106 -3.33 -11.33 -13.96
CA SER A 106 -4.71 -11.79 -13.68
C SER A 106 -4.82 -13.25 -13.24
N LYS A 107 -3.85 -14.10 -13.60
CA LYS A 107 -3.91 -15.56 -13.40
C LYS A 107 -3.12 -16.05 -12.20
N LEU A 108 -2.02 -15.40 -11.85
CA LEU A 108 -1.07 -15.90 -10.85
C LEU A 108 -0.84 -14.94 -9.69
N GLN A 109 -1.15 -13.64 -9.81
CA GLN A 109 -0.90 -12.69 -8.73
C GLN A 109 -2.07 -12.69 -7.75
N PRO A 110 -1.91 -13.25 -6.53
CA PRO A 110 -3.05 -13.44 -5.62
C PRO A 110 -3.68 -12.11 -5.17
N MET A 111 -2.86 -11.05 -5.11
CA MET A 111 -3.32 -9.71 -4.75
C MET A 111 -4.33 -9.15 -5.76
N ASP A 112 -4.17 -9.47 -7.05
CA ASP A 112 -5.09 -9.04 -8.11
C ASP A 112 -6.29 -9.98 -8.27
N GLN A 113 -6.28 -11.17 -7.65
CA GLN A 113 -7.39 -12.11 -7.63
C GLN A 113 -8.45 -11.79 -6.56
N GLY A 114 -8.80 -10.51 -6.47
CA GLY A 114 -9.90 -10.04 -5.63
C GLY A 114 -9.48 -9.38 -4.31
N ILE A 115 -8.26 -9.58 -3.81
CA ILE A 115 -7.81 -8.92 -2.57
C ILE A 115 -7.78 -7.39 -2.74
N ILE A 116 -7.14 -6.89 -3.80
CA ILE A 116 -7.08 -5.46 -4.11
C ILE A 116 -8.48 -4.91 -4.43
N GLN A 117 -9.31 -5.67 -5.14
CA GLN A 117 -10.68 -5.27 -5.45
C GLN A 117 -11.51 -5.12 -4.17
N ASN A 118 -11.49 -6.12 -3.29
CA ASN A 118 -12.21 -6.08 -2.02
C ASN A 118 -11.72 -4.96 -1.13
N PHE A 119 -10.40 -4.73 -1.04
CA PHE A 119 -9.85 -3.60 -0.31
C PHE A 119 -10.43 -2.26 -0.82
N LYS A 120 -10.47 -2.05 -2.14
CA LYS A 120 -11.06 -0.84 -2.75
C LYS A 120 -12.55 -0.73 -2.46
N THR A 121 -13.30 -1.83 -2.53
CA THR A 121 -14.74 -1.87 -2.24
C THR A 121 -15.01 -1.50 -0.78
N HIS A 122 -14.30 -2.11 0.17
CA HIS A 122 -14.44 -1.81 1.59
C HIS A 122 -14.05 -0.36 1.89
N TYR A 123 -12.95 0.14 1.35
CA TYR A 123 -12.54 1.54 1.52
C TYR A 123 -13.63 2.50 1.05
N ARG A 124 -14.20 2.30 -0.16
CA ARG A 124 -15.28 3.16 -0.68
C ARG A 124 -16.53 3.08 0.19
N ARG A 125 -16.88 1.89 0.68
CA ARG A 125 -18.02 1.71 1.59
C ARG A 125 -17.84 2.52 2.87
N GLU A 126 -16.65 2.49 3.47
CA GLU A 126 -16.39 3.28 4.68
C GLU A 126 -16.39 4.78 4.42
N VAL A 127 -15.89 5.24 3.27
CA VAL A 127 -15.98 6.65 2.86
C VAL A 127 -17.45 7.09 2.73
N VAL A 128 -18.30 6.29 2.09
CA VAL A 128 -19.74 6.58 1.98
C VAL A 128 -20.41 6.59 3.36
N ARG A 129 -20.09 5.60 4.21
CA ARG A 129 -20.64 5.54 5.57
C ARG A 129 -20.26 6.76 6.40
N GLN A 130 -19.02 7.23 6.30
CA GLN A 130 -18.59 8.45 6.97
C GLN A 130 -19.37 9.67 6.45
N HIS A 131 -19.59 9.76 5.14
CA HIS A 131 -20.37 10.86 4.55
C HIS A 131 -21.81 10.89 5.06
N LEU A 132 -22.48 9.73 5.12
CA LEU A 132 -23.83 9.62 5.66
C LEU A 132 -23.88 10.02 7.14
N ASN A 133 -22.94 9.54 7.94
CA ASN A 133 -22.84 9.93 9.34
C ASN A 133 -22.67 11.44 9.50
N ASP A 134 -21.82 12.06 8.69
CA ASP A 134 -21.61 13.52 8.74
C ASP A 134 -22.90 14.28 8.37
N MET A 135 -23.65 13.80 7.38
CA MET A 135 -24.95 14.38 7.00
C MET A 135 -25.97 14.30 8.14
N ASP A 136 -26.08 13.14 8.80
CA ASP A 136 -27.02 12.96 9.91
C ASP A 136 -26.70 13.91 11.09
N HIS A 137 -25.41 14.15 11.33
CA HIS A 137 -24.93 15.01 12.43
C HIS A 137 -24.75 16.48 12.00
N HIS A 138 -25.11 16.83 10.76
CA HIS A 138 -24.94 18.17 10.18
C HIS A 138 -23.49 18.68 10.29
N THR A 139 -22.50 17.78 10.23
CA THR A 139 -21.09 18.12 10.24
C THR A 139 -20.55 18.22 8.81
N PRO A 140 -19.61 19.15 8.54
CA PRO A 140 -19.02 19.25 7.21
C PRO A 140 -18.13 18.04 6.91
N THR A 141 -18.46 17.31 5.85
CA THR A 141 -17.66 16.15 5.43
C THR A 141 -16.34 16.57 4.80
N ASN A 142 -15.23 16.05 5.33
CA ASN A 142 -13.91 16.23 4.76
C ASN A 142 -13.33 14.87 4.32
N ILE A 143 -13.70 14.40 3.13
CA ILE A 143 -13.09 13.19 2.54
C ILE A 143 -11.75 13.61 1.95
N ASN A 144 -10.71 13.49 2.76
CA ASN A 144 -9.34 13.63 2.27
C ASN A 144 -8.85 12.28 1.75
N LEU A 145 -8.27 12.26 0.55
CA LEU A 145 -7.68 11.07 -0.08
C LEU A 145 -6.36 10.64 0.59
N LEU A 146 -6.00 11.33 1.66
CA LEU A 146 -4.97 11.04 2.64
C LEU A 146 -5.51 11.49 3.99
#